data_AF-A0A7C0UWD1-F1
#
_entry.id   AF-A0A7C0UWD1-F1
#
_cell.length_a   1.000
_cell.length_b   1.000
_cell.length_c   1.000
_cell.angle_alpha   90.00
_cell.angle_beta   90.00
_cell.angle_gamma   90.00
#
_symmetry.space_group_name_H-M   'P 1'
#
loop_
_entity.id
_entity.type
_entity.pdbx_description
1 polymer ?
#
loop_
_entity_poly.entity_id
_entity_poly.type
_entity_poly.pdbx_seq_one_letter_code
_entity_poly.pdbx_strand_id
1 'polypeptide(L)' 'PITEVARIMCEKGVKRVPVVKNGKLVGIVSRQDIIKGLL' A
#
# COMPACT_ATOMS: atom_id res chain seq x y z
N PRO A 1 3.75 4.62 7.79
CA PRO A 1 5.06 4.48 7.10
C PRO A 1 5.01 3.38 6.02
N ILE A 2 5.92 3.37 5.03
CA ILE A 2 5.88 2.37 3.93
C ILE A 2 5.97 0.91 4.44
N THR A 3 6.72 0.70 5.52
CA THR A 3 6.86 -0.58 6.22
C THR A 3 5.57 -1.07 6.86
N GLU A 4 4.74 -0.15 7.36
CA GLU A 4 3.44 -0.49 7.96
C GLU A 4 2.44 -0.97 6.91
N VAL A 5 2.45 -0.34 5.72
CA VAL A 5 1.63 -0.78 4.59
C VAL A 5 2.06 -2.18 4.13
N ALA A 6 3.37 -2.44 4.06
CA ALA A 6 3.91 -3.76 3.74
C ALA A 6 3.49 -4.83 4.75
N ARG A 7 3.53 -4.50 6.05
CA ARG A 7 3.08 -5.38 7.14
C ARG A 7 1.60 -5.74 6.97
N ILE A 8 0.73 -4.76 6.77
CA ILE A 8 -0.71 -4.98 6.58
C ILE A 8 -0.99 -5.85 5.35
N MET A 9 -0.29 -5.59 4.23
CA MET A 9 -0.41 -6.42 3.03
C MET A 9 -0.05 -7.88 3.28
N CYS A 10 0.98 -8.13 4.09
CA CYS A 10 1.40 -9.48 4.45
C CYS A 10 0.38 -10.16 5.36
N GLU A 11 -0.01 -9.50 6.45
CA GLU A 11 -0.96 -10.03 7.44
C GLU A 11 -2.34 -10.34 6.85
N LYS A 12 -2.80 -9.50 5.91
CA LYS A 12 -4.11 -9.67 5.27
C LYS A 12 -4.06 -10.49 3.97
N GLY A 13 -2.88 -10.90 3.52
CA GLY A 13 -2.70 -11.64 2.26
C GLY A 13 -3.09 -10.84 1.01
N VAL A 14 -3.09 -9.50 1.08
CA VAL A 14 -3.50 -8.64 -0.04
C VAL A 14 -2.30 -8.16 -0.84
N LYS A 15 -2.47 -8.07 -2.17
CA LYS A 15 -1.41 -7.65 -3.10
C LYS A 15 -1.36 -6.13 -3.33
N ARG A 16 -2.45 -5.43 -3.02
CA ARG A 16 -2.65 -4.01 -3.26
C ARG A 16 -3.52 -3.40 -2.16
N VAL A 17 -3.31 -2.12 -1.85
CA VAL A 17 -4.14 -1.34 -0.93
C VAL A 17 -4.64 -0.06 -1.60
N PRO A 18 -5.90 0.36 -1.38
CA PRO A 18 -6.38 1.65 -1.85
C PRO A 18 -5.83 2.79 -0.99
N VAL A 19 -5.58 3.94 -1.61
CA VAL A 19 -5.26 5.20 -0.91
C VAL A 19 -6.46 6.10 -1.02
N VAL A 20 -7.00 6.50 0.13
CA VAL A 20 -8.23 7.31 0.23
C VAL A 20 -7.88 8.66 0.87
N LYS A 21 -8.38 9.75 0.29
CA LYS A 21 -8.28 11.11 0.83
C LYS A 21 -9.66 11.76 0.84
N ASN A 22 -10.11 12.23 2.00
CA ASN A 22 -11.44 12.84 2.18
C ASN A 22 -12.59 11.94 1.67
N GLY A 23 -12.51 10.64 1.97
CA GLY A 23 -13.50 9.64 1.53
C GLY A 23 -13.44 9.29 0.04
N LYS A 24 -12.54 9.89 -0.74
CA LYS A 24 -12.37 9.62 -2.17
C LYS A 24 -11.16 8.74 -2.42
N LEU A 25 -11.30 7.74 -3.27
CA LEU A 25 -10.18 6.95 -3.77
C LEU A 25 -9.29 7.85 -4.64
N VAL A 26 -8.02 7.99 -4.26
CA VAL A 26 -7.04 8.83 -4.98
C VAL A 26 -5.88 8.03 -5.56
N GLY A 27 -5.78 6.74 -5.26
CA GLY A 27 -4.71 5.90 -5.81
C GLY A 27 -4.74 4.48 -5.27
N ILE A 28 -3.79 3.68 -5.73
CA ILE A 28 -3.57 2.30 -5.31
C ILE A 28 -2.07 2.11 -5.10
N VAL A 29 -1.69 1.42 -4.03
CA VAL A 29 -0.31 1.00 -3.78
C VAL A 29 -0.24 -0.51 -3.92
N SER A 30 0.67 -0.99 -4.76
CA SER A 30 1.00 -2.40 -4.94
C SER A 30 2.30 -2.76 -4.22
N ARG A 31 2.58 -4.06 -4.11
CA ARG A 31 3.90 -4.54 -3.62
C ARG A 31 5.08 -3.98 -4.44
N GLN A 32 4.89 -3.78 -5.74
CA GLN A 32 5.93 -3.26 -6.61
C GLN A 32 6.24 -1.79 -6.30
N ASP A 33 5.23 -1.01 -5.91
CA ASP A 33 5.40 0.38 -5.48
C ASP A 33 6.12 0.47 -4.13
N ILE A 34 5.88 -0.49 -3.24
CA ILE A 34 6.63 -0.62 -1.98
C ILE A 34 8.12 -0.85 -2.26
N ILE A 35 8.45 -1.78 -3.16
CA ILE A 35 9.85 -2.04 -3.53
C ILE A 35 10.49 -0.79 -4.14
N LYS A 36 9.79 -0.12 -5.06
CA LYS A 36 10.28 1.12 -5.68
C LYS A 36 10.52 2.23 -4.68
N GLY A 37 9.69 2.36 -3.64
CA GLY A 37 9.83 3.40 -2.62
C GLY A 37 10.87 3.11 -1.53
N LEU A 38 11.49 1.92 -1.54
CA LEU A 38 12.59 1.55 -0.65
C LEU A 38 13.97 1.67 -1.31
N LEU A 39 14.01 1.81 -2.65
CA LEU A 39 15.20 2.06 -3.46
C LEU A 39 15.39 3.57 -3.65
#